data_AF-A0A645IG62-F1
#
_entry.id   AF-A0A645IG62-F1
#
_cell.length_a   1.000
_cell.length_b   1.000
_cell.length_c   1.000
_cell.angle_alpha   90.00
_cell.angle_beta   90.00
_cell.angle_gamma   90.00
#
_symmetry.space_group_name_H-M   'P 1'
#
loop_
_entity.id
_entity.type
_entity.pdbx_description
1 polymer ?
#
loop_
_entity_poly.entity_id
_entity_poly.type
_entity_poly.pdbx_seq_one_letter_code
_entity_poly.pdbx_strand_id
1 'polypeptide(L)'
;MVFGIAMDTPDGKLKLIPEIVENICSERDDVEFIRCHFSKISSYSFDFTLAYYVLSPDYHIYSTTRQIINYRIREKFGNMDIAFAYPTNEIIMIDKK
;
A
#
# COMPACT_ATOMS: atom_id res chain seq x y z
N MET A 1 -0.30 7.58 -5.60
CA MET A 1 -1.37 6.58 -5.38
C MET A 1 -1.65 6.45 -3.89
N VAL A 2 -2.85 6.01 -3.51
CA VAL A 2 -3.24 5.75 -2.12
C VAL A 2 -3.72 4.32 -2.03
N PHE A 3 -3.34 3.61 -0.96
CA PHE A 3 -3.81 2.27 -0.67
C PHE A 3 -4.01 2.10 0.83
N GLY A 4 -5.03 1.31 1.22
CA GLY A 4 -5.38 1.05 2.60
C GLY A 4 -4.92 -0.34 3.05
N ILE A 5 -4.42 -0.42 4.27
CA ILE A 5 -3.98 -1.64 4.94
C ILE A 5 -4.97 -2.00 6.05
N ALA A 6 -5.24 -3.29 6.24
CA ALA A 6 -6.21 -3.78 7.20
C ALA A 6 -5.84 -3.38 8.65
N MET A 7 -6.86 -3.05 9.45
CA MET A 7 -6.73 -2.50 10.81
C MET A 7 -6.10 -3.47 11.82
N ASP A 8 -6.10 -4.77 11.51
CA ASP A 8 -5.51 -5.84 12.30
C ASP A 8 -4.02 -6.07 11.98
N THR A 9 -3.44 -5.30 11.05
CA THR A 9 -2.02 -5.41 10.70
C THR A 9 -1.15 -4.96 11.88
N PRO A 10 -0.23 -5.80 12.39
CA PRO A 10 0.64 -5.43 13.50
C PRO A 10 1.55 -4.23 13.20
N ASP A 11 1.80 -3.40 14.21
CA ASP A 11 2.66 -2.20 14.12
C ASP A 11 4.02 -2.45 13.48
N GLY A 12 4.64 -3.60 13.81
CA GLY A 12 5.92 -4.00 13.24
C GLY A 12 5.88 -4.10 11.72
N LYS A 13 4.79 -4.63 11.15
CA LYS A 13 4.59 -4.72 9.70
C LYS A 13 4.27 -3.35 9.09
N LEU A 14 3.42 -2.55 9.75
CA LEU A 14 3.08 -1.21 9.28
C LEU A 14 4.32 -0.32 9.10
N LYS A 15 5.27 -0.40 10.03
CA LYS A 15 6.53 0.36 9.98
C LYS A 15 7.44 -0.04 8.81
N LEU A 16 7.34 -1.28 8.32
CA LEU A 16 8.14 -1.76 7.19
C LEU A 16 7.58 -1.35 5.83
N ILE A 17 6.29 -0.97 5.75
CA ILE A 17 5.62 -0.69 4.48
C ILE A 17 6.31 0.41 3.66
N PRO A 18 6.69 1.57 4.22
CA PRO A 18 7.39 2.60 3.47
C PRO A 18 8.68 2.10 2.80
N GLU A 19 9.52 1.40 3.57
CA GLU A 19 10.80 0.85 3.08
C GLU A 19 10.60 -0.23 2.02
N ILE A 20 9.61 -1.11 2.20
CA ILE A 20 9.26 -2.12 1.20
C ILE A 20 8.85 -1.46 -0.12
N VAL A 21 8.01 -0.43 -0.04
CA VAL A 21 7.49 0.26 -1.23
C VAL A 21 8.58 1.08 -1.92
N GLU A 22 9.45 1.73 -1.15
CA GLU A 22 10.64 2.40 -1.66
C GLU A 22 11.53 1.43 -2.44
N ASN A 23 11.88 0.28 -1.85
CA ASN A 23 12.67 -0.75 -2.51
C ASN A 23 12.03 -1.23 -3.83
N ILE A 24 10.71 -1.44 -3.86
CA ILE A 24 9.98 -1.82 -5.08
C ILE A 24 10.10 -0.75 -6.17
N CYS A 25 10.02 0.54 -5.81
CA CYS A 25 10.22 1.63 -6.77
C CYS A 25 11.67 1.70 -7.24
N SER A 26 12.63 1.55 -6.33
CA SER A 26 14.07 1.62 -6.61
C SER A 26 14.63 0.44 -7.41
N GLU A 27 13.90 -0.67 -7.54
CA GLU A 27 14.22 -1.77 -8.46
C GLU A 27 14.15 -1.36 -9.95
N ARG A 28 13.65 -0.15 -10.24
CA ARG A 28 13.43 0.35 -11.60
C ARG A 28 14.21 1.63 -11.86
N ASP A 29 15.03 1.61 -12.90
CA ASP A 29 15.82 2.78 -13.32
C ASP A 29 14.96 3.90 -13.95
N ASP A 30 13.73 3.58 -14.40
CA ASP A 30 12.79 4.54 -15.00
C ASP A 30 11.85 5.20 -13.97
N VAL A 31 12.07 4.96 -12.67
CA VAL A 31 11.24 5.47 -11.58
C VAL A 31 12.10 6.24 -10.57
N GLU A 32 11.67 7.47 -10.26
CA GLU A 32 12.24 8.25 -9.17
C GLU A 32 11.27 8.21 -7.97
N PHE A 33 11.65 7.49 -6.92
CA PHE A 33 10.88 7.46 -5.68
C PHE A 33 10.92 8.83 -4.98
N ILE A 34 9.76 9.32 -4.55
CA ILE A 34 9.66 10.58 -3.80
C ILE A 34 9.32 10.33 -2.34
N ARG A 35 8.28 9.52 -2.08
CA ARG A 35 7.84 9.19 -0.72
C ARG A 35 6.84 8.05 -0.70
N CYS A 36 6.83 7.31 0.40
CA CYS A 36 5.71 6.50 0.86
C CYS A 36 5.53 6.77 2.35
N HIS A 37 4.34 7.17 2.79
CA HIS A 37 4.10 7.39 4.23
C HIS A 37 2.74 6.86 4.65
N PHE A 38 2.64 6.50 5.93
CA PHE A 38 1.37 6.29 6.61
C PHE A 38 0.67 7.66 6.71
N SER A 39 -0.33 7.89 5.85
CA SER A 39 -0.93 9.21 5.63
C SER A 39 -2.12 9.47 6.54
N LYS A 40 -2.91 8.44 6.85
CA LYS A 40 -4.18 8.60 7.55
C LYS A 40 -4.64 7.30 8.20
N ILE A 41 -5.23 7.42 9.39
CA ILE A 41 -6.08 6.36 9.97
C ILE A 41 -7.52 6.66 9.54
N SER A 42 -8.14 5.75 8.78
CA SER A 42 -9.48 5.89 8.23
C SER A 42 -10.48 5.00 8.97
N SER A 43 -11.74 4.95 8.51
CA SER A 43 -12.80 4.18 9.19
C SER A 43 -12.57 2.67 9.22
N TYR A 44 -11.84 2.12 8.24
CA TYR A 44 -11.57 0.68 8.11
C TYR A 44 -10.17 0.37 7.57
N SER A 45 -9.25 1.35 7.58
CA SER A 45 -7.92 1.19 6.99
C SER A 45 -6.85 2.08 7.62
N PHE A 46 -5.61 1.60 7.58
CA PHE A 46 -4.41 2.42 7.68
C PHE A 46 -3.97 2.81 6.27
N ASP A 47 -4.16 4.07 5.90
CA ASP A 47 -3.89 4.57 4.56
C ASP A 47 -2.42 4.94 4.40
N PHE A 48 -1.84 4.52 3.27
CA PHE A 48 -0.52 4.92 2.83
C PHE A 48 -0.61 5.70 1.52
N THR A 49 0.21 6.75 1.41
CA THR A 49 0.34 7.57 0.20
C THR A 49 1.71 7.38 -0.40
N LEU A 50 1.75 6.81 -1.61
CA LEU A 50 2.96 6.67 -2.43
C LEU A 50 3.00 7.76 -3.52
N ALA A 51 4.11 8.46 -3.63
CA ALA A 51 4.44 9.35 -4.73
C ALA A 51 5.80 8.99 -5.34
N TYR A 52 5.85 8.99 -6.67
CA TYR A 52 7.05 8.76 -7.49
C TYR A 52 6.86 9.45 -8.85
N TYR A 53 7.96 9.70 -9.56
CA TYR A 53 7.94 10.07 -10.97
C TYR A 53 8.30 8.86 -11.84
N VAL A 54 7.73 8.81 -13.04
CA VAL A 54 8.22 7.96 -14.12
C VAL A 54 9.00 8.87 -15.07
N LEU A 55 10.25 8.54 -15.37
CA LEU A 55 11.18 9.40 -16.11
C LEU A 55 10.87 9.49 -17.62
N SER A 56 9.75 8.91 -18.04
CA SER A 56 9.22 9.00 -19.40
C SER A 56 7.96 9.87 -19.43
N PRO A 57 7.84 10.79 -20.42
CA PRO A 57 6.60 11.52 -20.66
C PRO A 57 5.51 10.66 -21.33
N ASP A 58 5.84 9.44 -21.77
CA ASP A 58 4.89 8.54 -22.42
C ASP A 58 3.90 7.95 -21.40
N TYR A 59 2.62 8.21 -21.61
CA TYR A 59 1.55 7.72 -20.75
C TYR A 59 1.42 6.18 -20.74
N HIS A 60 1.70 5.50 -21.85
CA HIS A 60 1.71 4.04 -21.89
C HIS A 60 2.82 3.48 -21.01
N ILE A 61 3.99 4.12 -20.99
CA ILE A 61 5.09 3.75 -20.09
C ILE A 61 4.67 4.02 -18.64
N TYR A 62 4.15 5.22 -18.34
CA TYR A 62 3.66 5.55 -16.99
C TYR A 62 2.63 4.52 -16.47
N SER A 63 1.62 4.20 -17.28
CA SER A 63 0.55 3.29 -16.87
C SER A 63 1.06 1.85 -16.67
N THR A 64 1.96 1.38 -17.53
CA THR A 64 2.61 0.07 -17.40
C THR A 64 3.49 0.00 -16.15
N THR A 65 4.30 1.03 -15.90
CA THR A 65 5.15 1.12 -14.72
C THR A 65 4.32 1.13 -13.43
N ARG A 66 3.21 1.89 -13.40
CA ARG A 66 2.27 1.88 -12.27
C ARG A 66 1.66 0.50 -12.03
N GLN A 67 1.27 -0.21 -13.09
CA GLN A 67 0.73 -1.56 -12.99
C GLN A 67 1.75 -2.54 -12.40
N ILE A 68 3.00 -2.47 -12.86
CA ILE A 68 4.09 -3.30 -12.34
C ILE A 68 4.31 -3.02 -10.85
N ILE A 69 4.41 -1.75 -10.45
CA ILE A 69 4.55 -1.36 -9.03
C ILE A 69 3.39 -1.92 -8.20
N ASN A 70 2.14 -1.79 -8.66
CA ASN A 70 0.98 -2.33 -7.95
C ASN A 70 1.07 -3.85 -7.74
N TYR A 71 1.48 -4.60 -8.78
CA TYR A 71 1.62 -6.05 -8.67
C TYR A 71 2.74 -6.45 -7.71
N ARG A 72 3.88 -5.75 -7.74
CA ARG A 72 5.00 -6.00 -6.82
C ARG A 72 4.62 -5.71 -5.37
N ILE A 73 3.88 -4.62 -5.12
CA ILE A 73 3.33 -4.33 -3.78
C ILE A 73 2.39 -5.47 -3.36
N ARG A 74 1.46 -5.89 -4.24
CA ARG A 74 0.49 -6.94 -3.94
C ARG A 74 1.14 -8.29 -3.63
N GLU A 75 2.18 -8.65 -4.38
CA GLU A 75 3.00 -9.85 -4.19
C GLU A 75 3.76 -9.80 -2.87
N LYS A 76 4.51 -8.72 -2.63
CA LYS A 76 5.35 -8.58 -1.43
C LYS A 76 4.53 -8.55 -0.15
N PHE A 77 3.40 -7.85 -0.15
CA PHE A 77 2.49 -7.83 0.99
C PHE A 77 1.86 -9.19 1.25
N GLY A 78 1.50 -9.93 0.18
CA GLY A 78 1.01 -11.31 0.30
C GLY A 78 2.02 -12.23 0.98
N ASN A 79 3.30 -12.14 0.62
CA ASN A 79 4.37 -12.94 1.23
C ASN A 79 4.65 -12.58 2.70
N MET A 80 4.15 -11.44 3.18
CA MET A 80 4.36 -10.96 4.55
C MET A 80 3.07 -10.98 5.38
N ASP A 81 2.00 -11.60 4.87
CA ASP A 81 0.66 -11.57 5.48
C ASP A 81 0.23 -10.14 5.86
N ILE A 82 0.40 -9.20 4.93
CA ILE A 82 -0.13 -7.84 5.02
C ILE A 82 -1.35 -7.79 4.09
N ALA A 83 -2.53 -7.61 4.68
CA ALA A 83 -3.77 -7.54 3.93
C ALA A 83 -4.10 -6.10 3.52
N PHE A 84 -4.62 -5.93 2.29
CA PHE A 84 -5.28 -4.69 1.91
C PHE A 84 -6.62 -4.58 2.62
N ALA A 85 -6.95 -3.37 3.04
CA ALA A 85 -8.23 -3.09 3.64
C ALA A 85 -9.37 -3.31 2.65
N TYR A 86 -10.46 -3.87 3.16
CA TYR A 86 -11.77 -3.89 2.52
C TYR A 86 -12.78 -3.36 3.54
N PRO A 87 -13.92 -2.80 3.11
CA PRO A 87 -14.93 -2.33 4.06
C PRO A 87 -15.38 -3.45 5.00
N THR A 88 -15.13 -3.29 6.30
CA THR A 88 -15.53 -4.23 7.35
C THR A 88 -16.41 -3.56 8.38
N ASN A 89 -17.40 -4.29 8.90
CA ASN A 89 -18.19 -3.89 10.05
C ASN A 89 -18.04 -4.94 11.15
N GLU A 90 -17.87 -4.49 12.38
CA GLU A 90 -17.90 -5.36 13.56
C GLU A 90 -19.35 -5.49 14.05
N ILE A 91 -19.83 -6.72 14.21
CA ILE A 91 -21.16 -6.99 14.76
C ILE A 91 -20.98 -7.46 16.21
N ILE A 92 -21.33 -6.59 17.16
CA ILE A 92 -21.32 -6.90 18.59
C ILE A 92 -22.71 -7.44 18.95
N MET A 93 -22.82 -8.76 19.14
CA MET A 93 -24.04 -9.41 19.60
C MET A 93 -24.14 -9.29 21.12
N ILE A 94 -25.18 -8.60 21.62
CA ILE A 94 -25.47 -8.48 23.05
C ILE A 94 -26.66 -9.38 23.38
N ASP A 95 -26.40 -10.52 24.02
CA ASP A 95 -27.47 -11.36 24.57
C ASP A 95 -28.13 -10.64 25.75
N LYS A 96 -29.38 -10.20 25.56
CA LYS A 96 -30.23 -9.77 26.67
C LYS A 96 -30.78 -11.02 27.36
N LYS A 97 -30.32 -11.27 28.59
CA LYS A 97 -31.03 -12.12 29.55
C LYS A 97 -32.38 -11.52 29.91
#